data_AF-A0A554VB24-F1
#
_entry.id   AF-A0A554VB24-F1
#
_cell.length_a   1.000
_cell.length_b   1.000
_cell.length_c   1.000
_cell.angle_alpha   90.00
_cell.angle_beta   90.00
_cell.angle_gamma   90.00
#
_symmetry.space_group_name_H-M   'P 1'
#
loop_
_entity.id
_entity.type
_entity.pdbx_description
1 polymer ?
#
loop_
_entity_poly.entity_id
_entity_poly.type
_entity_poly.pdbx_seq_one_letter_code
_entity_poly.pdbx_strand_id
1 'polypeptide(L)'
;MRKLMYAVAYVLTLGFAACGSDDDVDCGEANVALSEAAVAYGENQTSTDVCNAYRTALETVVINGCFADDEAKEALEEELKRIGDCTFSGRTCLSCTNSGITQTICRGENGNAFIVDGDEDTEDKDTGIPYSRYIELSDCE
;
A
#
# COMPACT_ATOMS: atom_id res chain seq x y z
N MET A 1 -12.68 10.73 -23.76
CA MET A 1 -13.86 9.84 -23.87
C MET A 1 -13.40 8.43 -24.23
N ARG A 2 -14.00 7.42 -23.59
CA ARG A 2 -13.81 5.95 -23.73
C ARG A 2 -12.71 5.40 -22.79
N LYS A 3 -13.06 4.92 -21.58
CA LYS A 3 -13.74 3.66 -21.19
C LYS A 3 -12.79 2.46 -21.29
N LEU A 4 -12.26 1.99 -20.15
CA LEU A 4 -12.04 0.56 -19.87
C LEU A 4 -12.11 0.30 -18.35
N MET A 5 -13.30 -0.19 -17.93
CA MET A 5 -13.56 -1.27 -16.94
C MET A 5 -12.84 -1.17 -15.57
N TYR A 6 -13.46 -0.53 -14.58
CA TYR A 6 -14.21 -1.24 -13.54
C TYR A 6 -14.69 -2.65 -13.91
N ALA A 7 -14.13 -3.68 -13.27
CA ALA A 7 -14.85 -4.85 -12.75
C ALA A 7 -13.83 -5.94 -12.34
N VAL A 8 -13.41 -5.92 -11.08
CA VAL A 8 -13.08 -7.17 -10.37
C VAL A 8 -13.87 -7.11 -9.06
N ALA A 9 -15.19 -7.11 -9.21
CA ALA A 9 -16.08 -7.59 -8.16
C ALA A 9 -15.98 -9.12 -8.21
N TYR A 10 -14.97 -9.69 -7.56
CA TYR A 10 -15.03 -11.11 -7.25
C TYR A 10 -16.11 -11.27 -6.20
N VAL A 11 -17.22 -11.82 -6.67
CA VAL A 11 -18.36 -12.27 -5.89
C VAL A 11 -17.83 -13.29 -4.89
N LEU A 12 -17.58 -12.86 -3.65
CA LEU A 12 -17.44 -13.74 -2.50
C LEU A 12 -18.85 -14.23 -2.11
N THR A 13 -19.42 -15.10 -2.94
CA THR A 13 -20.54 -15.94 -2.51
C THR A 13 -20.02 -16.97 -1.52
N LEU A 14 -20.11 -16.59 -0.25
CA LEU A 14 -20.40 -17.41 0.93
C LEU A 14 -20.42 -18.93 0.68
N GLY A 15 -19.28 -19.56 0.95
CA GLY A 15 -19.14 -21.00 1.17
C GLY A 15 -18.47 -21.24 2.52
N PHE A 16 -19.12 -20.79 3.61
CA PHE A 16 -18.68 -21.09 4.96
C PHE A 16 -18.81 -22.59 5.24
N ALA A 17 -17.69 -23.29 5.35
CA ALA A 17 -17.53 -24.44 6.26
C ALA A 17 -16.11 -25.03 6.14
N ALA A 18 -15.16 -24.49 6.90
CA ALA A 18 -14.08 -25.27 7.50
C ALA A 18 -13.31 -24.41 8.53
N CYS A 19 -14.00 -23.83 9.53
CA CYS A 19 -13.31 -23.24 10.67
C CYS A 19 -13.05 -24.37 11.68
N GLY A 20 -11.85 -24.94 11.60
CA GLY A 20 -11.38 -25.98 12.50
C GLY A 20 -10.05 -25.56 13.10
N SER A 21 -10.07 -24.69 14.10
CA SER A 21 -9.08 -24.65 15.19
C SER A 21 -9.58 -23.80 16.34
N ASP A 22 -9.29 -24.30 17.54
CA ASP A 22 -9.84 -23.99 18.87
C ASP A 22 -9.47 -22.59 19.43
N ASP A 23 -9.16 -21.60 18.59
CA ASP A 23 -8.84 -20.23 19.01
C ASP A 23 -9.77 -19.23 18.29
N ASP A 24 -10.56 -18.49 19.07
CA ASP A 24 -11.70 -17.64 18.70
C ASP A 24 -11.35 -16.48 17.74
N VAL A 25 -11.20 -16.74 16.44
CA VAL A 25 -11.20 -15.71 15.39
C VAL A 25 -12.35 -15.97 14.42
N ASP A 26 -13.28 -15.02 14.32
CA ASP A 26 -14.35 -15.06 13.32
C ASP A 26 -13.76 -14.76 11.93
N CYS A 27 -13.54 -15.81 11.15
CA CYS A 27 -13.02 -15.67 9.79
C CYS A 27 -13.94 -14.88 8.86
N GLY A 28 -15.25 -14.79 9.15
CA GLY A 28 -16.15 -13.90 8.43
C GLY A 28 -15.81 -12.44 8.69
N GLU A 29 -15.66 -12.06 9.96
CA GLU A 29 -15.26 -10.72 10.36
C GLU A 29 -13.85 -10.36 9.87
N ALA A 30 -12.89 -11.29 9.98
CA ALA A 30 -11.52 -11.09 9.51
C ALA A 30 -11.44 -10.83 8.00
N ASN A 31 -12.21 -11.56 7.19
CA ASN A 31 -12.24 -11.35 5.73
C ASN A 31 -12.96 -10.04 5.35
N VAL A 32 -13.96 -9.59 6.12
CA VAL A 32 -14.58 -8.27 5.95
C VAL A 32 -13.55 -7.17 6.24
N ALA A 33 -12.86 -7.25 7.38
CA ALA A 33 -11.83 -6.29 7.75
C ALA A 33 -10.68 -6.25 6.72
N LEU A 34 -10.27 -7.41 6.20
CA LEU A 34 -9.29 -7.50 5.12
C LEU A 34 -9.78 -6.78 3.86
N SER A 35 -11.03 -6.99 3.47
CA SER A 35 -11.60 -6.35 2.28
C SER A 35 -11.69 -4.83 2.44
N GLU A 36 -12.11 -4.34 3.60
CA GLU A 36 -12.18 -2.90 3.89
C GLU A 36 -10.79 -2.26 3.91
N ALA A 37 -9.81 -2.91 4.54
CA ALA A 37 -8.44 -2.44 4.57
C ALA A 37 -7.77 -2.50 3.19
N ALA A 38 -8.10 -3.50 2.36
CA ALA A 38 -7.64 -3.58 0.96
C ALA A 38 -8.18 -2.44 0.11
N VAL A 39 -9.45 -2.06 0.30
CA VAL A 39 -10.04 -0.89 -0.38
C VAL A 39 -9.34 0.38 0.06
N ALA A 40 -9.22 0.60 1.38
CA ALA A 40 -8.53 1.77 1.91
C ALA A 40 -7.08 1.85 1.41
N TYR A 41 -6.36 0.71 1.39
CA TYR A 41 -5.01 0.65 0.84
C TYR A 41 -5.00 0.92 -0.65
N GLY A 42 -5.93 0.35 -1.43
CA GLY A 42 -6.07 0.65 -2.85
C GLY A 42 -6.31 2.14 -3.14
N GLU A 43 -7.04 2.83 -2.28
CA GLU A 43 -7.32 4.26 -2.34
C GLU A 43 -6.14 5.13 -1.85
N ASN A 44 -5.32 4.61 -0.92
CA ASN A 44 -4.20 5.34 -0.33
C ASN A 44 -2.98 4.43 -0.04
N GLN A 45 -2.35 3.94 -1.11
CA GLN A 45 -1.20 3.01 -1.03
C GLN A 45 0.07 3.67 -0.44
N THR A 46 0.02 4.97 -0.17
CA THR A 46 1.16 5.77 0.32
C THR A 46 1.07 6.11 1.80
N SER A 47 -0.06 5.82 2.45
CA SER A 47 -0.20 6.00 3.89
C SER A 47 0.36 4.80 4.64
N THR A 48 1.33 5.06 5.52
CA THR A 48 1.89 4.08 6.46
C THR A 48 0.80 3.45 7.32
N ASP A 49 -0.13 4.26 7.83
CA ASP A 49 -1.22 3.78 8.68
C ASP A 49 -2.19 2.85 7.92
N VAL A 50 -2.54 3.23 6.69
CA VAL A 50 -3.42 2.41 5.84
C VAL A 50 -2.72 1.13 5.39
N CYS A 51 -1.43 1.20 5.04
CA CYS A 51 -0.63 0.02 4.75
C CYS A 51 -0.57 -0.91 5.97
N ASN A 52 -0.26 -0.38 7.15
CA ASN A 52 -0.20 -1.15 8.39
C ASN A 52 -1.54 -1.81 8.70
N ALA A 53 -2.65 -1.09 8.57
CA ALA A 53 -3.99 -1.65 8.76
C ALA A 53 -4.27 -2.81 7.79
N TYR A 54 -3.91 -2.66 6.51
CA TYR A 54 -4.06 -3.71 5.52
C TYR A 54 -3.15 -4.92 5.79
N ARG A 55 -1.89 -4.69 6.15
CA ARG A 55 -0.93 -5.71 6.55
C ARG A 55 -1.43 -6.50 7.76
N THR A 56 -1.91 -5.83 8.80
CA THR A 56 -2.47 -6.49 9.99
C THR A 56 -3.69 -7.34 9.65
N ALA A 57 -4.56 -6.86 8.76
CA ALA A 57 -5.72 -7.64 8.33
C ALA A 57 -5.32 -8.90 7.54
N LEU A 58 -4.32 -8.79 6.66
CA LEU A 58 -3.74 -9.94 5.94
C LEU A 58 -3.10 -10.95 6.91
N GLU A 59 -2.28 -10.49 7.85
CA GLU A 59 -1.66 -11.35 8.87
C GLU A 59 -2.71 -12.07 9.71
N THR A 60 -3.80 -11.38 10.06
CA THR A 60 -4.92 -11.96 10.81
C THR A 60 -5.57 -13.10 10.02
N VAL A 61 -5.82 -12.91 8.72
CA VAL A 61 -6.39 -13.96 7.87
C VAL A 61 -5.43 -15.16 7.72
N VAL A 62 -4.13 -14.91 7.51
CA VAL A 62 -3.13 -15.97 7.30
C VAL A 62 -2.85 -16.76 8.58
N ILE A 63 -2.60 -16.10 9.70
CA ILE A 63 -2.23 -16.75 10.98
C ILE A 63 -3.38 -17.63 11.49
N ASN A 64 -4.63 -17.18 11.29
CA ASN A 64 -5.82 -17.89 11.76
C ASN A 64 -6.39 -18.88 10.74
N GLY A 65 -5.73 -19.10 9.60
CA GLY A 65 -6.20 -20.08 8.62
C GLY A 65 -7.50 -19.69 7.92
N CYS A 66 -7.82 -18.39 7.84
CA CYS A 66 -9.09 -17.89 7.31
C CYS A 66 -9.13 -17.79 5.77
N PHE A 67 -8.53 -18.76 5.09
CA PHE A 67 -8.44 -18.88 3.64
C PHE A 67 -9.06 -20.19 3.16
N ALA A 68 -9.46 -20.25 1.88
CA ALA A 68 -10.20 -21.38 1.34
C ALA A 68 -9.33 -22.63 1.09
N ASP A 69 -8.10 -22.41 0.65
CA ASP A 69 -7.15 -23.43 0.23
C ASP A 69 -5.71 -22.88 0.26
N ASP A 70 -4.75 -23.75 -0.04
CA ASP A 70 -3.32 -23.39 -0.07
C ASP A 70 -3.00 -22.35 -1.15
N GLU A 71 -3.75 -22.31 -2.27
CA GLU A 71 -3.57 -21.30 -3.32
C GLU A 71 -3.96 -19.90 -2.82
N ALA A 72 -5.09 -19.80 -2.10
CA ALA A 72 -5.51 -18.57 -1.45
C ALA A 72 -4.51 -18.13 -0.37
N LYS A 73 -3.97 -19.09 0.40
CA LYS A 73 -2.91 -18.81 1.38
C LYS A 73 -1.67 -18.23 0.71
N GLU A 74 -1.17 -18.87 -0.35
CA GLU A 74 0.00 -18.41 -1.10
C GLU A 74 -0.22 -16.99 -1.64
N ALA A 75 -1.39 -16.70 -2.19
CA ALA A 75 -1.72 -15.36 -2.68
C ALA A 75 -1.67 -14.28 -1.57
N LEU A 76 -2.17 -14.60 -0.37
CA LEU A 76 -2.12 -13.70 0.79
C LEU A 76 -0.69 -13.51 1.32
N GLU A 77 0.12 -14.57 1.33
CA GLU A 77 1.54 -14.51 1.72
C GLU A 77 2.38 -13.72 0.70
N GLU A 78 2.11 -13.87 -0.60
CA GLU A 78 2.71 -13.05 -1.66
C GLU A 78 2.34 -11.57 -1.50
N GLU A 79 1.09 -11.29 -1.15
CA GLU A 79 0.62 -9.93 -0.89
C GLU A 79 1.32 -9.31 0.31
N LEU A 80 1.45 -10.04 1.43
CA LEU A 80 2.24 -9.62 2.60
C LEU A 80 3.69 -9.32 2.23
N LYS A 81 4.30 -10.14 1.38
CA LYS A 81 5.65 -9.91 0.87
C LYS A 81 5.73 -8.68 -0.04
N ARG A 82 4.70 -8.42 -0.85
CA ARG A 82 4.63 -7.26 -1.75
C ARG A 82 4.51 -5.95 -0.98
N ILE A 83 3.69 -5.91 0.07
CA ILE A 83 3.50 -4.70 0.89
C ILE A 83 4.62 -4.52 1.93
N GLY A 84 5.34 -5.59 2.25
CA GLY A 84 6.51 -5.55 3.13
C GLY A 84 6.15 -5.28 4.59
N ASP A 85 7.03 -4.57 5.29
CA ASP A 85 6.84 -4.19 6.69
C ASP A 85 6.02 -2.90 6.85
N CYS A 86 5.48 -2.36 5.75
CA CYS A 86 4.85 -1.04 5.69
C CYS A 86 5.72 0.10 6.25
N THR A 87 7.00 -0.18 6.52
CA THR A 87 8.03 0.80 6.73
C THR A 87 8.38 1.30 5.35
N PHE A 88 7.62 2.28 4.87
CA PHE A 88 8.13 3.16 3.84
C PHE A 88 9.30 3.89 4.48
N SER A 89 10.50 3.31 4.42
CA SER A 89 11.72 3.85 5.01
C SER A 89 11.73 5.36 4.82
N GLY A 90 11.59 6.08 5.94
CA GLY A 90 10.92 7.38 6.03
C GLY A 90 11.21 8.31 4.86
N ARG A 91 10.16 8.79 4.19
CA ARG A 91 10.24 9.57 2.94
C ARG A 91 11.31 9.00 1.99
N THR A 92 10.92 8.21 0.99
CA THR A 92 11.84 7.90 -0.11
C THR A 92 12.29 9.22 -0.72
N CYS A 93 13.51 9.63 -0.39
CA CYS A 93 14.13 10.86 -0.83
C CYS A 93 15.27 10.47 -1.75
N LEU A 94 15.26 11.01 -2.95
CA LEU A 94 16.34 10.85 -3.91
C LEU A 94 17.00 12.21 -4.12
N SER A 95 18.29 12.18 -4.41
CA SER A 95 19.01 13.38 -4.84
C SER A 95 18.79 13.52 -6.33
N CYS A 96 17.93 14.46 -6.74
CA CYS A 96 17.57 14.64 -8.15
C CYS A 96 18.23 15.90 -8.72
N THR A 97 18.90 15.74 -9.86
CA THR A 97 19.45 16.86 -10.63
C THR A 97 18.54 17.20 -11.80
N ASN A 98 18.07 18.45 -11.84
CA ASN A 98 17.29 18.98 -12.95
C ASN A 98 17.92 20.29 -13.44
N SER A 99 18.23 20.37 -14.73
CA SER A 99 18.81 21.57 -15.36
C SER A 99 20.09 22.09 -14.64
N GLY A 100 20.86 21.18 -14.03
CA GLY A 100 22.09 21.49 -13.30
C GLY A 100 21.91 21.86 -11.82
N ILE A 101 20.68 21.79 -11.27
CA ILE A 101 20.39 22.03 -9.85
C ILE A 101 20.05 20.69 -9.18
N THR A 102 20.81 20.33 -8.15
CA THR A 102 20.57 19.13 -7.33
C THR A 102 19.71 19.49 -6.12
N GLN A 103 18.60 18.78 -5.93
CA GLN A 103 17.66 18.95 -4.83
C GLN A 103 17.27 17.60 -4.25
N THR A 104 16.96 17.57 -2.95
CA THR A 104 16.40 16.38 -2.32
C THR A 104 14.91 16.32 -2.63
N ILE A 105 14.50 15.26 -3.32
CA ILE A 105 13.12 15.04 -3.72
C ILE A 105 12.57 13.85 -2.97
N CYS A 106 11.59 14.11 -2.12
CA CYS A 106 10.94 13.11 -1.30
C CYS A 106 9.57 12.75 -1.84
N ARG A 107 9.17 11.50 -1.65
CA ARG A 107 7.78 11.09 -1.84
C ARG A 107 6.96 11.60 -0.68
N GLY A 108 5.98 12.47 -0.96
CA GLY A 108 5.00 12.90 0.03
C GLY A 108 3.92 11.86 0.27
N GLU A 109 3.19 12.03 1.37
CA GLU A 109 2.10 11.14 1.79
C GLU A 109 0.95 11.07 0.76
N ASN A 110 0.78 12.12 -0.04
CA ASN A 110 -0.19 12.18 -1.14
C ASN A 110 0.32 11.53 -2.44
N GLY A 111 1.53 10.95 -2.44
CA GLY A 111 2.16 10.31 -3.60
C GLY A 111 2.86 11.25 -4.58
N ASN A 112 2.81 12.56 -4.39
CA ASN A 112 3.56 13.53 -5.18
C ASN A 112 5.04 13.60 -4.77
N ALA A 113 5.85 14.16 -5.65
CA ALA A 113 7.20 14.61 -5.32
C ALA A 113 7.14 15.91 -4.53
N PHE A 114 7.91 15.97 -3.45
CA PHE A 114 8.14 17.14 -2.63
C PHE A 114 9.60 17.53 -2.72
N ILE A 115 9.84 18.82 -2.97
CA ILE A 115 11.19 19.38 -2.86
C ILE A 115 11.42 19.71 -1.39
N VAL A 116 12.46 19.13 -0.82
CA VAL A 116 12.90 19.42 0.55
C VAL A 116 14.00 20.46 0.47
N ASP A 117 13.71 21.65 0.97
CA ASP A 117 14.75 22.64 1.22
C ASP A 117 15.42 22.29 2.56
N GLY A 118 16.75 22.30 2.59
CA GLY A 118 17.54 21.94 3.77
C GLY A 118 17.48 22.96 4.91
N ASP A 119 16.52 23.87 4.88
CA ASP A 119 16.30 24.93 5.86
C ASP A 119 15.13 24.52 6.78
N GLU A 120 15.40 24.39 8.08
CA GLU A 120 14.45 23.82 9.07
C GLU A 120 13.15 24.62 9.20
N ASP A 121 13.13 25.87 8.72
CA ASP A 121 11.98 26.77 8.76
C ASP A 121 11.16 26.79 7.46
N THR A 122 11.52 25.98 6.46
CA THR A 122 10.79 25.88 5.18
C THR A 122 9.98 24.60 5.08
N GLU A 123 8.68 24.73 4.84
CA GLU A 123 7.80 23.60 4.55
C GLU A 123 8.18 22.96 3.21
N ASP A 124 8.12 21.63 3.14
CA ASP A 124 8.40 20.92 1.89
C ASP A 124 7.42 21.34 0.80
N LYS A 125 7.96 21.59 -0.39
CA LYS A 125 7.16 22.09 -1.50
C LYS A 125 6.60 20.95 -2.33
N ASP A 126 5.30 20.74 -2.27
CA ASP A 126 4.60 19.84 -3.20
C ASP A 126 4.77 20.35 -4.63
N THR A 127 5.26 19.49 -5.51
CA THR A 127 5.43 19.79 -6.94
C THR A 127 4.13 19.63 -7.74
N GLY A 128 3.14 18.94 -7.19
CA GLY A 128 1.92 18.52 -7.88
C GLY A 128 2.15 17.41 -8.92
N ILE A 129 3.35 16.83 -8.97
CA ILE A 129 3.75 15.78 -9.91
C ILE A 129 3.89 14.47 -9.14
N PRO A 130 3.35 13.34 -9.62
CA PRO A 130 3.57 12.03 -9.00
C PRO A 130 5.06 11.73 -8.83
N TYR A 131 5.45 11.20 -7.67
CA TYR A 131 6.86 10.97 -7.33
C TYR A 131 7.61 10.13 -8.38
N SER A 132 7.01 9.03 -8.84
CA SER A 132 7.58 8.18 -9.91
C SER A 132 7.80 8.95 -11.21
N ARG A 133 6.87 9.84 -11.56
CA ARG A 133 6.97 10.67 -12.76
C ARG A 133 8.07 11.73 -12.64
N TYR A 134 8.25 12.28 -11.45
CA TYR A 134 9.33 13.24 -11.20
C TYR A 134 10.71 12.59 -11.38
N ILE A 135 10.87 11.35 -10.88
CA ILE A 135 12.09 10.56 -11.02
C ILE A 135 12.40 10.29 -12.49
N GLU A 136 11.42 9.88 -13.30
CA GLU A 136 11.65 9.65 -14.74
C GLU A 136 12.11 10.90 -15.51
N LEU A 137 11.69 12.08 -15.05
CA LEU A 137 11.98 13.36 -15.68
C LEU A 137 13.27 14.01 -15.17
N SER A 138 13.90 13.44 -14.15
CA SER A 138 15.05 14.00 -13.47
C SER A 138 16.17 12.97 -13.35
N ASP A 139 17.40 13.43 -13.16
CA ASP A 139 18.53 12.53 -12.93
C ASP A 139 18.65 12.27 -11.42
N CYS A 140 17.95 11.25 -10.92
CA CYS A 140 17.83 10.96 -9.49
C CYS A 140 18.71 9.77 -9.07
N GLU A 141 19.49 9.95 -7.99
CA GLU A 141 20.34 8.93 -7.36
C GLU A 141 19.98 8.72 -5.88
#